data_AF-A0A6L7G5Z1-F1
#
_entry.id   AF-A0A6L7G5Z1-F1
#
_cell.length_a   1.000
_cell.length_b   1.000
_cell.length_c   1.000
_cell.angle_alpha   90.00
_cell.angle_beta   90.00
_cell.angle_gamma   90.00
#
_symmetry.space_group_name_H-M   'P 1'
#
loop_
_entity.id
_entity.type
_entity.pdbx_description
1 polymer ?
#
loop_
_entity_poly.entity_id
_entity_poly.type
_entity_poly.pdbx_seq_one_letter_code
_entity_poly.pdbx_strand_id
1 'polypeptide(L)'
;MARRTHRGANLSTSLRRRRVGDPMAAYDRLPPDLRRWLAGAALPWSAASALRAWQKALRTCGGDCRAAGRHLSRIEQLRLGRDAARVWGPAHPAASGPGA
;
A
#
# COMPACT_ATOMS: atom_id res chain seq x y z
N MET A 1 -6.12 4.76 -54.77
CA MET A 1 -5.09 4.86 -53.70
C MET A 1 -5.79 5.12 -52.37
N ALA A 2 -5.84 4.16 -51.45
CA ALA A 2 -6.39 4.36 -50.11
C ALA A 2 -5.35 3.93 -49.06
N ARG A 3 -4.88 4.90 -48.27
CA ARG A 3 -3.84 4.71 -47.24
C ARG A 3 -4.41 3.91 -46.08
N ARG A 4 -3.83 2.73 -45.83
CA ARG A 4 -4.12 1.89 -44.67
C ARG A 4 -3.48 2.54 -43.42
N THR A 5 -4.31 3.13 -42.57
CA THR A 5 -3.89 3.62 -41.26
C THR A 5 -3.73 2.42 -40.31
N HIS A 6 -2.50 1.98 -40.09
CA HIS A 6 -2.20 1.06 -38.99
C HIS A 6 -2.30 1.83 -37.65
N ARG A 7 -3.51 2.01 -37.12
CA ARG A 7 -3.69 2.42 -35.72
C ARG A 7 -3.32 1.23 -34.83
N GLY A 8 -2.33 1.43 -33.95
CA GLY A 8 -1.70 0.39 -33.14
C GLY A 8 -2.71 -0.44 -32.34
N ALA A 9 -2.75 -1.74 -32.63
CA ALA A 9 -3.64 -2.72 -32.00
C ALA A 9 -3.30 -3.02 -30.53
N ASN A 10 -2.16 -2.53 -30.01
CA ASN A 10 -1.71 -2.79 -28.64
C ASN A 10 -2.31 -1.83 -27.59
N LEU A 11 -3.16 -0.87 -27.99
CA LEU A 11 -3.78 0.11 -27.07
C LEU A 11 -5.31 -0.05 -26.93
N SER A 12 -5.93 -0.99 -27.64
CA SER A 12 -7.36 -1.29 -27.47
C SER A 12 -7.54 -2.36 -26.39
N THR A 13 -7.79 -1.95 -25.15
CA THR A 13 -8.22 -2.88 -24.09
C THR A 13 -9.71 -2.69 -23.81
N SER A 14 -10.46 -3.80 -23.77
CA SER A 14 -11.87 -3.83 -23.32
C SER A 14 -12.00 -3.73 -21.80
N LEU A 15 -10.87 -3.76 -21.07
CA LEU A 15 -10.86 -3.57 -19.64
C LEU A 15 -11.35 -2.17 -19.29
N ARG A 16 -12.40 -2.12 -18.48
CA ARG A 16 -12.97 -0.86 -17.98
C ARG A 16 -11.87 -0.04 -17.32
N ARG A 17 -11.48 1.08 -17.94
CA ARG A 17 -10.51 2.02 -17.36
C ARG A 17 -11.08 2.51 -16.03
N ARG A 18 -10.56 1.97 -14.92
CA ARG A 18 -10.97 2.39 -13.59
C ARG A 18 -10.62 3.87 -13.49
N ARG A 19 -11.62 4.75 -13.36
CA ARG A 19 -11.39 6.12 -12.88
C ARG A 19 -10.96 5.98 -11.42
N VAL A 20 -9.70 5.63 -11.22
CA VAL A 20 -9.04 5.76 -9.92
C VAL A 20 -9.05 7.27 -9.70
N GLY A 21 -9.76 7.74 -8.67
CA GLY A 21 -9.72 9.15 -8.29
C GLY A 21 -8.27 9.60 -8.15
N ASP A 22 -8.03 10.91 -8.23
CA ASP A 22 -6.68 11.47 -8.23
C ASP A 22 -5.86 10.92 -7.04
N PRO A 23 -4.90 10.01 -7.28
CA PRO A 23 -4.18 9.31 -6.21
C PRO A 23 -3.26 10.28 -5.47
N MET A 24 -2.78 11.33 -6.14
CA MET A 24 -1.99 12.38 -5.53
C MET A 24 -2.87 13.22 -4.61
N ALA A 25 -4.05 13.65 -5.07
CA ALA A 25 -4.99 14.37 -4.22
C ALA A 25 -5.45 13.54 -3.00
N ALA A 26 -5.58 12.22 -3.15
CA ALA A 26 -5.90 11.33 -2.03
C ALA A 26 -4.76 11.24 -1.01
N TYR A 27 -3.51 11.20 -1.48
CA TYR A 27 -2.33 11.22 -0.63
C TYR A 27 -2.15 12.58 0.06
N ASP A 28 -2.41 13.68 -0.65
CA ASP A 28 -2.22 15.03 -0.13
C ASP A 28 -3.19 15.37 1.01
N ARG A 29 -4.38 14.76 1.01
CA ARG A 29 -5.39 14.89 2.07
C ARG A 29 -5.10 14.06 3.32
N LEU A 30 -4.05 13.24 3.33
CA LEU A 30 -3.74 12.42 4.49
C LEU A 30 -3.18 13.27 5.64
N PRO A 31 -3.42 12.86 6.91
CA PRO A 31 -2.79 13.50 8.06
C PRO A 31 -1.26 13.50 7.94
N PRO A 32 -0.58 14.58 8.38
CA PRO A 32 0.87 14.71 8.20
C PRO A 32 1.66 13.58 8.89
N ASP A 33 1.24 13.12 10.07
CA ASP A 33 1.86 11.98 10.74
C ASP A 33 1.72 10.68 9.95
N LEU A 34 0.56 10.46 9.33
CA LEU A 34 0.34 9.30 8.48
C LEU A 34 1.20 9.39 7.20
N ARG A 35 1.32 10.58 6.61
CA ARG A 35 2.19 10.81 5.44
C ARG A 35 3.65 10.51 5.77
N ARG A 36 4.12 10.99 6.93
CA ARG A 36 5.48 10.72 7.43
C ARG A 36 5.72 9.23 7.63
N TRP A 37 4.77 8.51 8.20
CA TRP A 37 4.86 7.06 8.33
C TRP A 37 4.89 6.37 6.95
N LEU A 38 3.99 6.76 6.03
CA LEU A 38 3.93 6.20 4.68
C LEU A 38 5.20 6.42 3.88
N ALA A 39 5.91 7.54 4.07
CA ALA A 39 7.17 7.81 3.39
C ALA A 39 8.28 6.80 3.74
N GLY A 40 8.19 6.13 4.91
CA GLY A 40 9.13 5.08 5.32
C GLY A 40 8.55 3.67 5.26
N ALA A 41 7.32 3.49 4.76
CA ALA A 41 6.68 2.19 4.68
C ALA A 41 7.32 1.34 3.56
N ALA A 42 7.54 0.06 3.85
CA ALA A 42 8.17 -0.86 2.89
C ALA A 42 7.17 -1.41 1.86
N LEU A 43 5.88 -1.50 2.20
CA LEU A 43 4.85 -1.99 1.28
C LEU A 43 4.25 -0.84 0.46
N PRO A 44 3.82 -1.09 -0.79
CA PRO A 44 3.09 -0.12 -1.60
C PRO A 44 1.62 0.00 -1.13
N TRP A 45 1.42 0.69 -0.01
CA TRP A 45 0.09 0.96 0.54
C TRP A 45 -0.69 1.94 -0.33
N SER A 46 -1.98 1.69 -0.55
CA SER A 46 -2.88 2.72 -1.08
C SER A 46 -3.25 3.73 0.01
N ALA A 47 -3.35 5.02 -0.34
CA ALA A 47 -3.71 6.10 0.60
C ALA A 47 -4.99 5.79 1.40
N ALA A 48 -6.02 5.24 0.74
CA ALA A 48 -7.27 4.87 1.39
C ALA A 48 -7.10 3.72 2.41
N SER A 49 -6.30 2.70 2.09
CA SER A 49 -6.06 1.59 3.01
C SER A 49 -5.22 2.01 4.21
N ALA A 50 -4.20 2.84 3.99
CA ALA A 50 -3.38 3.41 5.05
C ALA A 50 -4.22 4.29 5.98
N LEU A 51 -5.09 5.15 5.44
CA LEU A 51 -5.97 6.00 6.25
C LEU A 51 -6.94 5.17 7.12
N ARG A 52 -7.53 4.11 6.57
CA ARG A 52 -8.42 3.22 7.35
C ARG A 52 -7.67 2.54 8.50
N ALA A 53 -6.47 2.03 8.23
CA ALA A 53 -5.63 1.41 9.25
C ALA A 53 -5.22 2.43 10.33
N TRP A 54 -4.83 3.64 9.91
CA TRP A 54 -4.46 4.75 10.79
C TRP A 54 -5.59 5.17 11.72
N GLN A 55 -6.79 5.38 11.19
CA GLN A 55 -7.96 5.74 12.01
C GLN A 55 -8.30 4.64 13.01
N LYS A 56 -8.18 3.36 12.63
CA LYS A 56 -8.36 2.25 13.56
C LYS A 56 -7.30 2.27 14.67
N ALA A 57 -6.04 2.47 14.30
CA ALA A 57 -4.93 2.54 15.23
C ALA A 57 -5.07 3.71 16.21
N LEU A 58 -5.45 4.91 15.73
CA LEU A 58 -5.72 6.06 16.59
C LEU A 58 -6.82 5.78 17.61
N ARG A 59 -7.91 5.12 17.20
CA ARG A 59 -8.98 4.73 18.15
C ARG A 59 -8.47 3.77 19.22
N THR A 60 -7.62 2.81 18.85
CA THR A 60 -7.05 1.85 19.80
C THR A 60 -6.00 2.49 20.71
N CYS A 61 -5.25 3.47 20.23
CA CYS A 61 -4.17 4.13 20.96
C CYS A 61 -4.59 5.42 21.67
N GLY A 62 -5.89 5.70 21.80
CA GLY A 62 -6.38 6.91 22.48
C GLY A 62 -5.98 8.22 21.81
N GLY A 63 -5.75 8.22 20.50
CA GLY A 63 -5.33 9.40 19.74
C GLY A 63 -3.82 9.65 19.68
N ASP A 64 -2.98 8.81 20.29
CA ASP A 64 -1.52 8.94 20.16
C ASP A 64 -1.06 8.54 18.74
N CYS A 65 -0.66 9.53 17.95
CA CYS A 65 -0.13 9.37 16.59
C CYS A 65 1.11 8.47 16.55
N ARG A 66 2.00 8.53 17.54
CA ARG A 66 3.24 7.73 17.56
C ARG A 66 2.91 6.27 17.84
N ALA A 67 2.01 6.01 18.79
CA ALA A 67 1.52 4.65 19.04
C ALA A 67 0.75 4.08 17.84
N ALA A 68 -0.07 4.91 17.17
CA ALA A 68 -0.74 4.51 15.95
C ALA A 68 0.25 4.14 14.83
N GLY A 69 1.32 4.91 14.64
CA GLY A 69 2.39 4.59 13.69
C GLY A 69 3.07 3.26 13.99
N ARG A 70 3.40 2.99 15.27
CA ARG A 70 3.95 1.68 15.68
C ARG A 70 2.98 0.53 15.39
N HIS A 71 1.69 0.73 15.62
CA HIS A 71 0.66 -0.26 15.31
C HIS A 71 0.61 -0.56 13.80
N LEU A 72 0.69 0.47 12.95
CA LEU A 72 0.74 0.29 11.50
C LEU A 72 2.00 -0.44 11.04
N SER A 73 3.17 -0.11 11.59
CA SER A 73 4.42 -0.84 11.31
C SER A 73 4.31 -2.33 11.66
N ARG A 74 3.64 -2.68 12.76
CA ARG A 74 3.38 -4.08 13.11
C ARG A 74 2.50 -4.78 12.07
N ILE A 75 1.46 -4.11 11.57
CA ILE A 75 0.60 -4.66 10.51
C ILE A 75 1.40 -4.89 9.23
N GLU A 76 2.27 -3.95 8.86
CA GLU A 76 3.16 -4.08 7.70
C GLU A 76 4.11 -5.26 7.84
N GLN A 77 4.79 -5.41 8.98
CA GLN A 77 5.69 -6.54 9.23
C GLN A 77 4.98 -7.90 9.12
N LEU A 78 3.77 -8.02 9.66
CA LEU A 78 2.97 -9.24 9.53
C LEU A 78 2.62 -9.57 8.07
N ARG A 79 2.38 -8.54 7.23
CA ARG A 79 2.13 -8.74 5.80
C ARG A 79 3.40 -9.12 5.06
N LEU A 80 4.51 -8.44 5.34
CA LEU A 80 5.82 -8.75 4.77
C LEU A 80 6.24 -10.17 5.11
N GLY A 81 6.03 -10.66 6.34
CA GLY A 81 6.37 -12.02 6.71
C GLY A 81 5.56 -13.07 5.95
N ARG A 82 4.26 -12.82 5.73
CA ARG A 82 3.40 -13.70 4.91
C ARG A 82 3.84 -13.72 3.45
N ASP A 83 4.17 -12.56 2.89
CA ASP A 83 4.63 -12.46 1.52
C ASP A 83 6.01 -13.11 1.37
N ALA A 84 6.90 -12.88 2.32
CA ALA A 84 8.22 -13.50 2.36
C ALA A 84 8.14 -15.03 2.39
N ALA A 85 7.25 -15.58 3.23
CA ALA A 85 7.01 -17.02 3.29
C ALA A 85 6.51 -17.58 1.94
N ARG A 86 5.69 -16.81 1.22
CA ARG A 86 5.12 -17.20 -0.07
C ARG A 86 6.12 -17.11 -1.22
N VAL A 87 6.95 -16.06 -1.23
CA VAL A 87 7.89 -15.77 -2.33
C VAL A 87 9.20 -16.53 -2.16
N TRP A 88 9.75 -16.56 -0.94
CA TRP A 88 11.08 -17.11 -0.65
C TRP A 88 11.05 -18.37 0.24
N GLY A 89 9.88 -18.77 0.73
CA GLY A 89 9.72 -19.93 1.60
C GLY A 89 9.80 -19.62 3.10
N PRO A 90 9.39 -20.58 3.97
CA PRO A 90 9.25 -20.35 5.41
C PRO A 90 10.57 -20.14 6.17
N ALA A 91 11.70 -20.51 5.57
CA ALA A 91 13.05 -20.34 6.14
C ALA A 91 13.62 -18.93 5.94
N HIS A 92 12.94 -18.05 5.21
CA HIS A 92 13.40 -16.67 5.04
C HIS A 92 13.32 -15.91 6.38
N PRO A 93 14.33 -15.11 6.77
CA PRO A 93 14.37 -14.43 8.08
C PRO A 93 13.15 -13.53 8.34
N ALA A 94 12.59 -12.90 7.31
CA ALA A 94 11.35 -12.13 7.47
C ALA A 94 10.09 -13.00 7.66
N ALA A 95 10.12 -14.27 7.23
CA ALA A 95 9.02 -15.22 7.37
C ALA A 95 9.03 -15.93 8.74
N SER A 96 10.21 -16.20 9.30
CA SER A 96 10.38 -16.90 10.58
C SER A 96 10.00 -16.04 11.80
N GLY A 97 9.63 -14.77 11.59
CA GLY A 97 9.49 -13.78 12.67
C GLY A 97 10.86 -13.46 13.29
N PRO A 98 10.95 -12.47 14.19
CA PRO A 98 12.14 -12.38 15.03
C PRO A 98 12.22 -13.69 15.83
N GLY A 99 13.09 -14.59 15.39
CA GLY A 99 13.40 -15.82 16.11
C GLY A 99 13.79 -15.45 17.53
N ALA A 100 13.12 -16.09 18.49
CA ALA A 100 13.61 -16.20 19.85
C ALA A 100 14.89 -17.04 19.88
#